data_AF-A0A662I332-F1
#
_entry.id   AF-A0A662I332-F1
#
_cell.length_a   1.000
_cell.length_b   1.000
_cell.length_c   1.000
_cell.angle_alpha   90.00
_cell.angle_beta   90.00
_cell.angle_gamma   90.00
#
_symmetry.space_group_name_H-M   'P 1'
#
loop_
_entity.id
_entity.type
_entity.pdbx_description
1 polymer ?
#
loop_
_entity_poly.entity_id
_entity_poly.type
_entity_poly.pdbx_seq_one_letter_code
_entity_poly.pdbx_strand_id
1 'polypeptide(L)'
;MKNEVIVAEGLTKIFRTKERKGFLKRGKVKEIVAVDHISFKVYRGEVFGFLGPNGAGKTTTVKLLTTLLLPDEGEAWVNGYHVVKEAGKVRETIGVSLYSDRGFYWKLTGRENLRYYAYLHHIPPKEAEKRIEKLLRLVELDKDADRLVEEYSTGMKSRLNIA
;
A
#
# COMPACT_ATOMS: atom_id res chain seq x y z
N MET A 1 -10.60 14.27 22.68
CA MET A 1 -9.81 13.02 22.62
C MET A 1 -9.31 12.87 21.19
N LYS A 2 -8.00 12.77 20.96
CA LYS A 2 -7.39 13.00 19.64
C LYS A 2 -7.85 11.95 18.62
N ASN A 3 -8.62 12.40 17.63
CA ASN A 3 -9.21 11.56 16.58
C ASN A 3 -8.22 11.34 15.40
N GLU A 4 -6.92 11.51 15.66
CA GLU A 4 -5.82 11.42 14.70
C GLU A 4 -5.53 9.93 14.42
N VAL A 5 -5.55 9.51 13.15
CA VAL A 5 -5.28 8.13 12.73
C VAL A 5 -3.98 7.99 11.96
N ILE A 6 -3.48 9.08 11.36
CA ILE A 6 -2.14 9.16 10.80
C ILE A 6 -1.50 10.44 11.33
N VAL A 7 -0.28 10.33 11.84
CA VAL A 7 0.54 11.46 12.26
C VAL A 7 1.92 11.28 11.61
N ALA A 8 2.39 12.29 10.90
CA ALA A 8 3.73 12.36 10.34
C ALA A 8 4.42 13.62 10.84
N GLU A 9 5.66 13.48 11.31
CA GLU A 9 6.45 14.55 11.90
C GLU A 9 7.85 14.56 11.29
N GLY A 10 8.11 15.57 10.45
CA GLY A 10 9.41 15.78 9.81
C GLY A 10 9.88 14.62 8.94
N LEU A 11 8.97 13.86 8.32
CA LEU A 11 9.34 12.68 7.53
C LEU A 11 10.23 13.07 6.35
N THR A 12 11.39 12.42 6.24
CA THR A 12 12.35 12.60 5.16
C THR A 12 12.73 11.26 4.55
N LYS A 13 12.88 11.22 3.21
CA LYS A 13 13.42 10.08 2.47
C LYS A 13 14.42 10.53 1.43
N ILE A 14 15.64 10.01 1.53
CA ILE A 14 16.75 10.25 0.62
C ILE A 14 17.09 8.95 -0.10
N PHE A 15 17.17 9.02 -1.43
CA PHE A 15 17.68 7.92 -2.25
C PHE A 15 19.07 8.25 -2.77
N ARG A 16 19.98 7.27 -2.66
CA ARG A 16 21.30 7.32 -3.29
C ARG A 16 21.25 6.61 -4.62
N THR A 17 21.52 7.33 -5.70
CA THR A 17 21.62 6.79 -7.06
C THR A 17 23.01 7.03 -7.64
N LYS A 18 23.42 6.24 -8.64
CA LYS A 18 24.67 6.44 -9.38
C LYS A 18 24.34 6.95 -10.77
N GLU A 19 24.97 8.05 -11.19
CA GLU A 19 24.89 8.50 -12.58
C GLU A 19 25.46 7.43 -13.52
N ARG A 20 24.69 6.97 -14.52
CA ARG A 20 25.24 6.14 -15.60
C ARG A 20 25.99 7.04 -16.59
N LYS A 21 27.33 6.95 -16.63
CA LYS A 21 28.20 7.69 -17.58
C LYS A 21 28.81 6.83 -18.70
N GLY A 22 28.26 5.65 -18.94
CA GLY A 22 28.76 4.69 -19.96
C GLY A 22 29.72 3.64 -19.39
N PHE A 23 30.12 2.69 -20.24
CA PHE A 23 30.83 1.46 -19.83
C PHE A 23 32.23 1.68 -19.22
N LEU A 24 32.89 2.79 -19.53
CA LEU A 24 34.28 3.08 -19.12
C LEU A 24 34.39 4.16 -18.02
N LYS A 25 33.30 4.80 -17.61
CA LYS A 25 33.33 5.92 -16.64
C LYS A 25 32.56 5.58 -15.37
N ARG A 26 33.23 5.69 -14.21
CA ARG A 26 32.57 5.59 -12.90
C ARG A 26 31.61 6.78 -12.72
N GLY A 27 30.34 6.47 -12.47
CA GLY A 27 29.31 7.43 -12.11
C GLY A 27 29.55 8.09 -10.76
N LYS A 28 29.17 9.35 -10.61
CA LYS A 28 29.08 10.00 -9.29
C LYS A 28 27.84 9.49 -8.55
N VAL A 29 27.96 9.29 -7.24
CA VAL A 29 26.80 9.07 -6.37
C VAL A 29 26.07 10.41 -6.23
N LYS A 30 24.77 10.41 -6.47
CA LYS A 30 23.87 11.54 -6.30
C LYS A 30 22.81 11.17 -5.27
N GLU A 31 22.55 12.09 -4.35
CA GLU A 31 21.43 12.00 -3.42
C GLU A 31 20.20 12.69 -4.01
N ILE A 32 19.04 12.06 -3.85
CA ILE A 32 17.74 12.58 -4.25
C ILE A 32 16.88 12.61 -3.00
N VAL A 33 16.56 13.81 -2.53
CA VAL A 33 15.58 14.01 -1.46
C VAL A 33 14.18 13.82 -2.08
N ALA A 34 13.57 12.66 -1.85
CA ALA A 34 12.28 12.31 -2.41
C ALA A 34 11.10 12.72 -1.52
N VAL A 35 11.34 12.83 -0.21
CA VAL A 35 10.42 13.41 0.77
C VAL A 35 11.27 14.29 1.67
N ASP A 36 10.85 15.52 1.91
CA ASP A 36 11.64 16.55 2.60
C ASP A 36 10.84 17.12 3.77
N HIS A 37 11.13 16.66 4.99
CA HIS A 37 10.60 17.16 6.26
C HIS A 37 9.07 17.35 6.32
N ILE A 38 8.30 16.46 5.69
CA ILE A 38 6.84 16.64 5.63
C ILE A 38 6.20 16.34 7.00
N SER A 39 5.24 17.19 7.39
CA SER A 39 4.48 17.01 8.63
C SER A 39 3.00 17.23 8.37
N PHE A 40 2.16 16.28 8.77
CA PHE A 40 0.71 16.37 8.60
C PHE A 40 0.00 15.39 9.53
N LYS A 41 -1.32 15.58 9.64
CA LYS A 41 -2.21 14.72 10.41
C LYS A 41 -3.42 14.37 9.57
N VAL A 42 -3.91 13.15 9.70
CA VAL A 42 -5.17 12.67 9.11
C VAL A 42 -6.07 12.19 10.22
N TYR A 43 -7.34 12.56 10.16
CA TYR A 43 -8.34 12.23 11.17
C TYR A 43 -9.21 11.04 10.76
N ARG A 44 -9.76 10.36 11.76
CA ARG A 44 -10.65 9.21 11.53
C ARG A 44 -11.84 9.62 10.66
N GLY A 45 -12.07 8.89 9.57
CA GLY A 45 -13.16 9.15 8.62
C GLY A 45 -12.83 10.17 7.53
N GLU A 46 -11.61 10.70 7.51
CA GLU A 46 -11.17 11.65 6.50
C GLU A 46 -10.69 10.96 5.22
N VAL A 47 -11.02 11.55 4.07
CA VAL A 47 -10.40 11.21 2.78
C VAL A 47 -9.28 12.21 2.53
N PHE A 48 -8.04 11.76 2.69
CA PHE A 48 -6.85 12.60 2.51
C PHE A 48 -6.12 12.24 1.22
N GLY A 49 -5.72 13.24 0.44
CA GLY A 49 -5.05 13.05 -0.85
C GLY A 49 -3.78 13.88 -0.99
N PHE A 50 -2.71 13.27 -1.52
CA PHE A 50 -1.52 14.00 -1.95
C PHE A 50 -1.66 14.41 -3.42
N LEU A 51 -1.61 15.71 -3.69
CA LEU A 51 -1.64 16.27 -5.04
C LEU A 51 -0.28 16.87 -5.40
N GLY A 52 0.21 16.58 -6.60
CA GLY A 52 1.47 17.12 -7.12
C GLY A 52 1.95 16.40 -8.37
N PRO A 53 2.97 16.92 -9.08
CA PRO A 53 3.49 16.32 -10.30
C PRO A 53 4.18 14.97 -10.06
N ASN A 54 4.49 14.25 -11.13
CA ASN A 54 5.30 13.03 -11.07
C ASN A 54 6.67 13.36 -10.45
N GLY A 55 7.13 12.51 -9.53
CA GLY A 55 8.39 12.73 -8.80
C GLY A 55 8.26 13.57 -7.53
N ALA A 56 7.09 14.15 -7.22
CA ALA A 56 6.88 14.97 -6.01
C ALA A 56 6.87 14.20 -4.67
N GLY A 57 7.30 12.94 -4.62
CA GLY A 57 7.36 12.16 -3.38
C GLY A 57 6.09 11.45 -2.92
N LYS A 58 4.94 11.67 -3.57
CA LYS A 58 3.63 11.09 -3.17
C LYS A 58 3.66 9.58 -2.85
N THR A 59 4.09 8.78 -3.82
CA THR A 59 4.18 7.31 -3.65
C THR A 59 5.22 6.93 -2.61
N THR A 60 6.30 7.71 -2.48
CA THR A 60 7.33 7.50 -1.45
C THR A 60 6.73 7.72 -0.06
N THR A 61 5.97 8.80 0.14
CA THR A 61 5.25 9.09 1.38
C THR A 61 4.29 7.97 1.76
N VAL A 62 3.46 7.50 0.82
CA VAL A 62 2.54 6.37 1.08
C VAL A 62 3.34 5.12 1.49
N LYS A 63 4.47 4.83 0.84
CA LYS A 63 5.33 3.70 1.22
C LYS A 63 5.96 3.85 2.61
N LEU A 64 6.31 5.06 3.04
CA LEU A 64 6.78 5.32 4.41
C LEU A 64 5.69 4.97 5.45
N LEU A 65 4.48 5.48 5.24
CA LEU A 65 3.35 5.27 6.15
C LEU A 65 2.90 3.80 6.21
N THR A 66 3.05 3.08 5.09
CA THR A 66 2.65 1.66 4.97
C THR A 66 3.76 0.68 5.36
N THR A 67 4.85 1.15 5.97
CA THR A 67 5.99 0.34 6.43
C THR A 67 6.82 -0.31 5.30
N LEU A 68 6.55 0.05 4.04
CA LEU A 68 7.24 -0.49 2.87
C LEU A 68 8.57 0.22 2.58
N LEU A 69 8.78 1.39 3.16
CA LEU A 69 10.05 2.10 3.18
C LEU A 69 10.34 2.61 4.59
N LEU A 70 11.62 2.62 4.95
CA LEU A 70 12.08 3.27 6.17
C LEU A 70 12.34 4.76 5.90
N PRO A 71 11.88 5.67 6.78
CA PRO A 71 12.31 7.06 6.75
C PRO A 71 13.80 7.15 7.05
N ASP A 72 14.47 8.15 6.48
CA ASP A 72 15.86 8.49 6.85
C ASP A 72 15.86 9.47 8.03
N GLU A 73 14.83 10.32 8.15
CA GLU A 73 14.61 11.22 9.28
C GLU A 73 13.11 11.36 9.57
N GLY A 74 12.78 11.85 10.78
CA GLY A 74 11.41 12.04 11.24
C GLY A 74 10.74 10.78 11.80
N GLU A 75 9.53 10.95 12.32
CA GLU A 75 8.71 9.86 12.86
C GLU A 75 7.29 9.88 12.27
N ALA A 76 6.62 8.73 12.33
CA ALA A 76 5.22 8.62 11.96
C ALA A 76 4.50 7.51 12.71
N TRP A 77 3.19 7.71 12.86
CA TRP A 77 2.27 6.79 13.52
C TRP A 77 1.04 6.56 12.65
N VAL A 78 0.57 5.32 12.62
CA VAL A 78 -0.66 4.90 11.96
C VAL A 78 -1.49 4.10 12.94
N ASN A 79 -2.74 4.52 13.16
CA ASN A 79 -3.65 3.97 14.18
C ASN A 79 -3.01 3.90 15.59
N GLY A 80 -2.15 4.88 15.91
CA GLY A 80 -1.44 4.95 17.19
C GLY A 80 -0.16 4.11 17.27
N TYR A 81 0.16 3.31 16.25
CA TYR A 81 1.37 2.48 16.21
C TYR A 81 2.48 3.16 15.42
N HIS A 82 3.70 3.13 15.94
CA HIS A 82 4.86 3.73 15.27
C HIS A 82 5.27 2.93 14.02
N VAL A 83 5.44 3.59 12.87
CA VAL A 83 5.62 2.91 11.55
C VAL A 83 6.90 2.07 11.43
N VAL A 84 7.97 2.42 12.13
CA VAL A 84 9.21 1.62 12.20
C VAL A 84 9.18 0.62 13.36
N LYS A 85 9.03 1.11 14.60
CA LYS A 85 9.14 0.32 15.84
C LYS A 85 8.03 -0.72 16.01
N GLU A 86 6.84 -0.46 15.45
CA GLU A 86 5.64 -1.31 15.59
C GLU A 86 5.04 -1.68 14.22
N ALA A 87 5.90 -1.84 13.21
CA ALA A 87 5.48 -2.05 11.82
C ALA A 87 4.49 -3.21 11.62
N GLY A 88 4.59 -4.28 12.43
CA GLY A 88 3.64 -5.40 12.41
C GLY A 88 2.22 -4.97 12.74
N LYS A 89 2.04 -4.24 13.85
CA LYS A 89 0.73 -3.73 14.29
C LYS A 89 0.16 -2.71 13.30
N VAL A 90 1.01 -1.91 12.67
CA VAL A 90 0.58 -1.03 11.58
C VAL A 90 -0.03 -1.86 10.45
N ARG A 91 0.68 -2.86 9.94
CA ARG A 91 0.20 -3.72 8.83
C ARG A 91 -1.07 -4.49 9.16
N GLU A 92 -1.29 -4.87 10.41
CA GLU A 92 -2.54 -5.53 10.84
C GLU A 92 -3.77 -4.60 10.79
N THR A 93 -3.56 -3.28 10.77
CA THR A 93 -4.65 -2.30 10.86
C THR A 93 -4.89 -1.49 9.58
N ILE A 94 -4.15 -1.79 8.50
CA ILE A 94 -4.29 -1.09 7.22
C ILE A 94 -4.46 -2.07 6.06
N GLY A 95 -5.28 -1.69 5.08
CA GLY A 95 -5.23 -2.25 3.73
C GLY A 95 -4.36 -1.36 2.84
N VAL A 96 -3.56 -1.97 1.96
CA VAL A 96 -2.64 -1.23 1.09
C VAL A 96 -2.83 -1.64 -0.37
N SER A 97 -3.23 -0.68 -1.19
CA SER A 97 -3.25 -0.78 -2.64
C SER A 97 -2.22 0.17 -3.24
N LEU A 98 -1.12 -0.37 -3.77
CA LEU A 98 -0.09 0.45 -4.43
C LEU A 98 -0.14 0.36 -5.96
N TYR A 99 -0.55 -0.80 -6.48
CA TYR A 99 -0.61 -1.10 -7.90
C TYR A 99 -1.74 -2.10 -8.13
N SER A 100 -2.76 -1.70 -8.89
CA SER A 100 -3.95 -2.52 -9.13
C SER A 100 -3.69 -3.78 -9.97
N ASP A 101 -2.53 -3.89 -10.61
CA ASP A 101 -2.16 -4.96 -11.54
C ASP A 101 -1.13 -5.97 -10.98
N ARG A 102 -0.46 -5.67 -9.87
CA ARG A 102 0.64 -6.50 -9.33
C ARG A 102 0.34 -7.22 -8.02
N GLY A 103 -0.88 -7.08 -7.51
CA GLY A 103 -1.31 -7.69 -6.26
C GLY A 103 -1.99 -9.05 -6.41
N PHE A 104 -2.07 -9.64 -7.60
CA PHE A 104 -2.88 -10.86 -7.81
C PHE A 104 -2.16 -11.93 -8.61
N TYR A 105 -2.51 -13.18 -8.32
CA TYR A 105 -2.17 -14.31 -9.16
C TYR A 105 -3.16 -14.38 -10.31
N TRP A 106 -2.69 -13.99 -11.51
CA TRP A 106 -3.53 -13.91 -12.70
C TRP A 106 -4.11 -15.26 -13.15
N LYS A 107 -3.54 -16.38 -12.68
CA LYS A 107 -3.94 -17.76 -13.01
C LYS A 107 -4.90 -18.34 -11.97
N LEU A 108 -5.23 -17.57 -10.95
CA LEU A 108 -6.27 -17.89 -9.98
C LEU A 108 -7.52 -17.08 -10.30
N THR A 109 -8.67 -17.60 -9.87
CA THR A 109 -9.94 -16.86 -9.93
C THR A 109 -9.96 -15.70 -8.92
N GLY A 110 -10.92 -14.78 -9.02
CA GLY A 110 -11.10 -13.73 -8.02
C GLY A 110 -11.29 -14.31 -6.61
N ARG A 111 -12.12 -15.35 -6.50
CA ARG A 111 -12.36 -16.08 -5.24
C ARG A 111 -11.11 -16.74 -4.69
N GLU A 112 -10.33 -17.41 -5.53
CA GLU A 112 -9.09 -18.07 -5.12
C GLU A 112 -8.04 -17.07 -4.65
N ASN A 113 -7.93 -15.90 -5.29
CA ASN A 113 -7.07 -14.82 -4.82
C ASN A 113 -7.49 -14.36 -3.41
N LEU A 114 -8.79 -14.14 -3.17
CA LEU A 114 -9.27 -13.73 -1.83
C LEU A 114 -9.03 -14.81 -0.77
N ARG A 115 -9.19 -16.11 -1.12
CA ARG A 115 -8.84 -17.23 -0.23
C ARG A 115 -7.35 -17.24 0.09
N TYR A 116 -6.50 -17.02 -0.91
CA TYR A 116 -5.06 -16.95 -0.73
C TYR A 116 -4.68 -15.85 0.26
N TYR A 117 -5.24 -14.64 0.12
CA TYR A 117 -5.00 -13.55 1.06
C TYR A 117 -5.56 -13.84 2.46
N ALA A 118 -6.75 -14.42 2.57
CA ALA A 118 -7.31 -14.84 3.85
C ALA A 118 -6.40 -15.82 4.59
N TYR A 119 -5.77 -16.75 3.86
CA TYR A 119 -4.79 -17.69 4.41
C TYR A 119 -3.53 -16.98 4.91
N LEU A 120 -2.97 -16.03 4.14
CA LEU A 120 -1.82 -15.23 4.57
C LEU A 120 -2.10 -14.42 5.83
N HIS A 121 -3.35 -13.98 6.02
CA HIS A 121 -3.81 -13.27 7.21
C HIS A 121 -4.31 -14.19 8.32
N HIS A 122 -4.09 -15.50 8.22
CA HIS A 122 -4.48 -16.51 9.22
C HIS A 122 -5.97 -16.49 9.59
N ILE A 123 -6.84 -16.13 8.64
CA ILE A 123 -8.29 -16.14 8.84
C ILE A 123 -8.80 -17.59 8.78
N PRO A 124 -9.57 -18.07 9.78
CA PRO A 124 -10.12 -19.43 9.77
C PRO A 124 -10.95 -19.71 8.51
N PRO A 125 -10.84 -20.89 7.87
CA PRO A 125 -11.48 -21.17 6.58
C PRO A 125 -12.99 -20.89 6.53
N LYS A 126 -13.73 -21.31 7.57
CA LYS A 126 -15.19 -21.07 7.65
C LYS A 126 -15.54 -19.58 7.73
N GLU A 127 -14.69 -18.78 8.34
CA GLU A 127 -14.88 -17.33 8.43
C GLU A 127 -14.46 -16.64 7.13
N ALA A 128 -13.35 -17.09 6.54
CA ALA A 128 -12.85 -16.62 5.25
C ALA A 128 -13.94 -16.75 4.17
N GLU A 129 -14.55 -17.92 3.99
CA GLU A 129 -15.60 -18.11 2.97
C GLU A 129 -16.78 -17.14 3.15
N LYS A 130 -17.24 -16.93 4.39
CA LYS A 130 -18.33 -15.99 4.67
C LYS A 130 -17.94 -14.54 4.34
N ARG A 131 -16.72 -14.14 4.67
CA ARG A 131 -16.20 -12.79 4.39
C ARG A 131 -16.01 -12.59 2.89
N ILE A 132 -15.43 -13.57 2.19
CA ILE A 132 -15.20 -13.55 0.74
C ILE A 132 -16.52 -13.35 -0.01
N GLU A 133 -17.55 -14.12 0.32
CA GLU A 133 -18.89 -13.98 -0.25
C GLU A 133 -19.49 -12.58 -0.05
N LYS A 134 -19.31 -12.01 1.15
CA LYS A 134 -19.78 -10.66 1.46
C LYS A 134 -19.01 -9.60 0.65
N LEU A 135 -17.69 -9.74 0.55
CA LEU A 135 -16.81 -8.80 -0.14
C LEU A 135 -17.05 -8.81 -1.65
N LEU A 136 -17.15 -10.00 -2.26
CA LEU A 136 -17.46 -10.13 -3.69
C LEU A 136 -18.79 -9.47 -4.06
N ARG A 137 -19.84 -9.61 -3.23
CA ARG A 137 -21.09 -8.88 -3.43
C ARG A 137 -20.94 -7.38 -3.25
N LEU A 138 -20.18 -6.94 -2.24
CA LEU A 138 -19.95 -5.53 -1.96
C LEU A 138 -19.25 -4.81 -3.13
N VAL A 139 -18.33 -5.50 -3.81
CA VAL A 139 -17.58 -4.95 -4.95
C VAL A 139 -18.15 -5.38 -6.31
N GLU A 140 -19.35 -5.97 -6.33
CA GLU A 140 -20.06 -6.37 -7.55
C GLU A 140 -19.23 -7.29 -8.47
N LEU A 141 -18.63 -8.33 -7.88
CA LEU A 141 -17.83 -9.36 -8.56
C LEU A 141 -18.34 -10.79 -8.30
N ASP A 142 -19.46 -10.96 -7.61
CA ASP A 142 -20.02 -12.27 -7.26
C ASP A 142 -20.29 -13.16 -8.49
N LYS A 143 -20.76 -12.58 -9.60
CA LYS A 143 -21.03 -13.30 -10.85
C LYS A 143 -19.78 -13.69 -11.64
N ASP A 144 -18.68 -12.98 -11.44
CA ASP A 144 -17.40 -13.19 -12.13
C ASP A 144 -16.35 -13.85 -11.23
N ALA A 145 -16.70 -14.17 -9.99
CA ALA A 145 -15.77 -14.59 -8.94
C ALA A 145 -14.93 -15.82 -9.30
N ASP A 146 -15.49 -16.71 -10.11
CA ASP A 146 -14.89 -17.98 -10.52
C ASP A 146 -14.27 -17.93 -11.92
N ARG A 147 -14.16 -16.74 -12.52
CA ARG A 147 -13.35 -16.48 -13.73
C ARG A 147 -11.91 -16.14 -13.34
N LEU A 148 -10.97 -16.49 -14.20
CA LEU A 148 -9.56 -16.17 -13.99
C LEU A 148 -9.33 -14.66 -13.98
N VAL A 149 -8.47 -14.18 -13.08
CA VAL A 149 -8.17 -12.74 -12.96
C VAL A 149 -7.50 -12.19 -14.23
N GLU A 150 -6.83 -13.02 -15.05
CA GLU A 150 -6.31 -12.56 -16.34
C GLU A 150 -7.39 -12.06 -17.29
N GLU A 151 -8.62 -12.60 -17.20
CA GLU A 151 -9.77 -12.20 -18.01
C GLU A 151 -10.49 -10.96 -17.47
N TYR A 152 -10.13 -10.48 -16.27
CA TYR A 152 -10.76 -9.32 -15.66
C TYR A 152 -10.35 -8.03 -16.39
N SER A 153 -11.32 -7.14 -16.59
CA SER A 153 -11.03 -5.75 -16.98
C SER A 153 -10.22 -5.04 -15.89
N THR A 154 -9.57 -3.93 -16.24
CA THR A 154 -8.84 -3.09 -15.26
C THR A 154 -9.74 -2.65 -14.09
N GLY A 155 -11.00 -2.33 -14.38
CA GLY A 155 -11.98 -1.96 -13.34
C GLY A 155 -12.32 -3.11 -12.40
N MET A 156 -12.49 -4.32 -12.94
CA MET A 156 -12.71 -5.53 -12.13
C MET A 156 -11.49 -5.85 -11.27
N LYS A 157 -10.27 -5.72 -11.80
CA LYS A 157 -9.02 -5.88 -11.04
C LYS A 157 -8.93 -4.87 -9.89
N SER A 158 -9.31 -3.61 -10.15
CA SER A 158 -9.36 -2.56 -9.12
C SER A 158 -10.37 -2.89 -8.01
N ARG A 159 -11.58 -3.33 -8.37
CA ARG A 159 -12.60 -3.74 -7.40
C ARG A 159 -12.19 -4.96 -6.57
N LEU A 160 -11.57 -5.95 -7.20
CA LEU A 160 -11.00 -7.10 -6.51
C LEU A 160 -9.90 -6.68 -5.53
N ASN A 161 -9.12 -5.62 -5.83
CA ASN A 161 -8.07 -5.11 -4.96
C ASN A 161 -8.58 -4.40 -3.71
N ILE A 162 -9.82 -3.91 -3.76
CA ILE A 162 -10.49 -3.29 -2.64
C ILE A 162 -11.19 -4.35 -1.76
N ALA A 163 -11.59 -5.47 -2.34
CA ALA A 163 -12.19 -6.61 -1.65
C ALA A 163 -11.17 -7.34 -0.77
#